data_AF-A0A3B3VCW9-F1
#
_entry.id   AF-A0A3B3VCW9-F1
#
_cell.length_a   1.000
_cell.length_b   1.000
_cell.length_c   1.000
_cell.angle_alpha   90.00
_cell.angle_beta   90.00
_cell.angle_gamma   90.00
#
_symmetry.space_group_name_H-M   'P 1'
#
loop_
_entity.id
_entity.type
_entity.pdbx_description
1 polymer ?
#
loop_
_entity_poly.entity_id
_entity_poly.type
_entity_poly.pdbx_seq_one_letter_code
_entity_poly.pdbx_strand_id
1 'polypeptide(L)'
;MFFVGTFSSQVNSSLFLFLQFSVFGSRTAGRPIRCVAVDDGSRSALSKAEFMEKVRQSNEACQRGDFQEAVHLYGDALQADPQNCILYSNRSAAFLKLGQHQAALEDAEKACGLNPKWPKVRISLLAVLKRNSAKNKSKLQP
;
A
#
# COMPACT_ATOMS: atom_id res chain seq x y z
N MET A 1 -26.29 33.23 -29.43
CA MET A 1 -25.60 34.54 -29.46
C MET A 1 -25.32 34.94 -28.02
N PHE A 2 -24.07 35.29 -27.72
CA PHE A 2 -23.46 35.44 -26.40
C PHE A 2 -23.99 36.65 -25.61
N PHE A 3 -24.06 36.55 -24.28
CA PHE A 3 -23.32 37.46 -23.40
C PHE A 3 -23.07 36.84 -22.02
N VAL A 4 -21.87 37.13 -21.51
CA VAL A 4 -21.21 36.65 -20.30
C VAL A 4 -21.14 37.80 -19.28
N GLY A 5 -21.00 37.45 -17.99
CA GLY A 5 -20.56 38.34 -16.90
C GLY A 5 -21.68 38.72 -15.93
N THR A 6 -21.49 38.77 -14.61
CA THR A 6 -20.27 38.99 -13.83
C THR A 6 -20.40 38.42 -12.41
N PHE A 7 -19.23 38.16 -11.83
CA PHE A 7 -18.94 37.64 -10.50
C PHE A 7 -18.94 38.79 -9.46
N SER A 8 -19.57 38.58 -8.31
CA SER A 8 -19.35 39.33 -7.05
C SER A 8 -19.71 38.36 -5.91
N SER A 9 -18.72 37.74 -5.29
CA SER A 9 -17.90 38.25 -4.18
C SER A 9 -18.69 38.46 -2.88
N GLN A 10 -18.28 37.68 -1.88
CA GLN A 10 -18.19 38.04 -0.46
C GLN A 10 -19.37 37.69 0.46
N VAL A 11 -19.27 36.52 1.10
CA VAL A 11 -19.39 36.44 2.57
C VAL A 11 -18.35 35.44 3.09
N ASN A 12 -17.35 35.96 3.79
CA ASN A 12 -16.45 35.20 4.65
C ASN A 12 -16.62 35.75 6.07
N SER A 13 -16.42 34.86 7.03
CA SER A 13 -15.90 35.13 8.38
C SER A 13 -16.90 35.25 9.54
N SER A 14 -16.70 34.32 10.48
CA SER A 14 -16.75 34.51 11.93
C SER A 14 -18.11 34.46 12.62
N LEU A 15 -18.42 33.29 13.21
CA LEU A 15 -18.67 33.28 14.66
C LEU A 15 -18.28 31.93 15.28
N PHE A 16 -17.26 32.00 16.12
CA PHE A 16 -16.75 30.97 17.01
C PHE A 16 -17.33 31.30 18.40
N LEU A 17 -18.12 30.44 19.04
CA LEU A 17 -18.43 30.52 20.48
C LEU A 17 -19.11 29.23 21.02
N PHE A 18 -18.24 28.37 21.55
CA PHE A 18 -18.28 27.70 22.87
C PHE A 18 -19.59 27.48 23.67
N LEU A 19 -19.78 26.19 24.01
CA LEU A 19 -20.05 25.59 25.35
C LEU A 19 -21.48 25.53 25.94
N GLN A 20 -21.99 24.32 26.17
CA GLN A 20 -22.16 23.66 27.49
C GLN A 20 -22.82 22.26 27.32
N PHE A 21 -22.10 21.17 27.62
CA PHE A 21 -22.14 20.40 28.88
C PHE A 21 -23.49 19.75 29.23
N SER A 22 -23.55 18.42 29.11
CA SER A 22 -24.34 17.57 29.99
C SER A 22 -23.54 16.32 30.35
N VAL A 23 -23.12 16.31 31.61
CA VAL A 23 -22.59 15.17 32.37
C VAL A 23 -23.80 14.45 32.96
N PHE A 24 -23.95 13.13 32.78
CA PHE A 24 -24.33 12.21 33.88
C PHE A 24 -24.27 10.71 33.51
N GLY A 25 -23.45 9.95 34.27
CA GLY A 25 -23.62 8.55 34.69
C GLY A 25 -23.38 7.43 33.66
N SER A 26 -22.81 6.26 33.96
CA SER A 26 -22.21 5.68 35.16
C SER A 26 -21.45 4.40 34.75
N ARG A 27 -20.36 4.15 35.49
CA ARG A 27 -19.48 2.97 35.60
C ARG A 27 -20.07 1.61 35.18
N THR A 28 -19.26 0.76 34.51
CA THR A 28 -18.67 -0.46 35.10
C THR A 28 -17.72 -1.23 34.15
N ALA A 29 -16.71 -1.86 34.76
CA ALA A 29 -16.05 -3.12 34.36
C ALA A 29 -15.00 -3.11 33.22
N GLY A 30 -13.74 -2.99 33.63
CA GLY A 30 -12.80 -4.12 33.51
C GLY A 30 -12.49 -4.67 32.11
N ARG A 31 -11.67 -3.95 31.35
CA ARG A 31 -10.60 -4.56 30.55
C ARG A 31 -9.35 -3.72 30.73
N PRO A 32 -8.16 -4.30 30.97
CA PRO A 32 -6.94 -3.52 30.85
C PRO A 32 -6.89 -3.03 29.40
N ILE A 33 -7.15 -1.75 29.20
CA ILE A 33 -6.82 -1.04 27.98
C ILE A 33 -5.32 -1.22 27.88
N ARG A 34 -4.90 -2.07 26.94
CA ARG A 34 -3.51 -2.14 26.52
C ARG A 34 -3.13 -0.69 26.25
N CYS A 35 -2.21 -0.15 27.04
CA CYS A 35 -1.63 1.16 26.80
C CYS A 35 -0.96 1.04 25.44
N VAL A 36 -1.70 1.28 24.36
CA VAL A 36 -1.11 1.58 23.08
C VAL A 36 -0.64 3.00 23.29
N ALA A 37 0.59 3.12 23.78
CA ALA A 37 1.33 4.35 23.68
C ALA A 37 1.24 4.76 22.21
N VAL A 38 0.40 5.75 21.94
CA VAL A 38 0.44 6.46 20.67
C VAL A 38 1.61 7.40 20.86
N ASP A 39 2.80 6.91 20.53
CA ASP A 39 4.00 7.74 20.42
C ASP A 39 3.76 8.72 19.26
N ASP A 40 3.46 9.95 19.65
CA ASP A 40 3.41 11.12 18.82
C ASP A 40 4.85 11.57 18.53
N GLY A 41 5.26 11.51 17.26
CA GLY A 41 6.46 12.22 16.79
C GLY A 41 7.56 11.38 16.14
N SER A 42 7.35 10.93 14.90
CA SER A 42 8.37 11.02 13.81
C SER A 42 7.77 10.48 12.51
N ARG A 43 7.33 11.38 11.64
CA ARG A 43 6.57 11.07 10.43
C ARG A 43 7.44 10.72 9.21
N SER A 44 8.65 10.16 9.39
CA SER A 44 9.57 10.03 8.23
C SER A 44 10.49 8.80 8.20
N ALA A 45 10.32 7.82 9.08
CA ALA A 45 10.93 6.51 8.89
C ALA A 45 10.12 5.50 9.69
N LEU A 46 9.35 4.65 9.01
CA LEU A 46 8.77 3.46 9.65
C LEU A 46 9.89 2.77 10.44
N SER A 47 9.68 2.56 11.73
CA SER A 47 10.68 1.93 12.58
C SER A 47 11.03 0.57 11.97
N LYS A 48 12.28 0.13 12.07
CA LYS A 48 12.72 -1.18 11.57
C LYS A 48 11.79 -2.31 12.04
N ALA A 49 11.20 -2.18 13.23
CA ALA A 49 10.19 -3.08 13.77
C ALA A 49 8.88 -3.07 12.97
N GLU A 50 8.37 -1.89 12.60
CA GLU A 50 7.14 -1.75 11.79
C GLU A 50 7.35 -2.31 10.38
N PHE A 51 8.51 -2.05 9.77
CA PHE A 51 8.89 -2.65 8.49
C PHE A 51 8.86 -4.19 8.58
N MET A 52 9.53 -4.77 9.57
CA MET A 52 9.58 -6.21 9.76
C MET A 52 8.18 -6.80 10.00
N GLU A 53 7.34 -6.11 10.75
CA GLU A 53 5.97 -6.53 10.99
C GLU A 53 5.13 -6.50 9.70
N LYS A 54 5.26 -5.45 8.88
CA LYS A 54 4.56 -5.37 7.58
C LYS A 54 4.98 -6.49 6.63
N VAL A 55 6.28 -6.80 6.57
CA VAL A 55 6.81 -7.93 5.79
C VAL A 55 6.29 -9.27 6.32
N ARG A 56 6.17 -9.42 7.64
CA ARG A 56 5.58 -10.63 8.25
C ARG A 56 4.12 -10.78 7.84
N GLN A 57 3.33 -9.73 7.98
CA GLN A 57 1.91 -9.71 7.63
C GLN A 57 1.69 -9.96 6.12
N SER A 58 2.53 -9.39 5.25
CA SER A 58 2.43 -9.61 3.79
C SER A 58 2.72 -11.06 3.42
N ASN A 59 3.70 -11.70 4.07
CA ASN A 59 4.00 -13.11 3.88
C ASN A 59 2.86 -14.01 4.35
N GLU A 60 2.23 -13.68 5.47
CA GLU A 60 1.06 -14.40 5.97
C GLU A 60 -0.14 -14.24 5.04
N ALA A 61 -0.39 -13.03 4.53
CA ALA A 61 -1.44 -12.77 3.54
C ALA A 61 -1.21 -13.61 2.26
N CYS A 62 0.03 -13.68 1.77
CA CYS A 62 0.38 -14.58 0.66
C CYS A 62 0.09 -16.06 0.97
N GLN A 63 0.34 -16.51 2.20
CA GLN A 63 0.07 -17.89 2.62
C GLN A 63 -1.43 -18.19 2.73
N ARG A 64 -2.24 -17.20 3.14
CA ARG A 64 -3.70 -17.29 3.15
C ARG A 64 -4.33 -17.23 1.75
N GLY A 65 -3.58 -16.78 0.75
CA GLY A 65 -4.07 -16.55 -0.61
C GLY A 65 -4.65 -15.15 -0.82
N ASP A 66 -4.54 -14.28 0.17
CA ASP A 66 -5.00 -12.88 0.14
C ASP A 66 -3.97 -12.01 -0.60
N PHE A 67 -3.81 -12.24 -1.90
CA PHE A 67 -2.75 -11.59 -2.68
C PHE A 67 -2.95 -10.07 -2.84
N GLN A 68 -4.19 -9.57 -2.78
CA GLN A 68 -4.46 -8.12 -2.82
C GLN A 68 -3.89 -7.44 -1.57
N GLU A 69 -4.23 -7.97 -0.39
CA GLU A 69 -3.73 -7.46 0.89
C GLU A 69 -2.20 -7.58 0.96
N ALA A 70 -1.64 -8.70 0.50
CA ALA A 70 -0.20 -8.87 0.43
C ALA A 70 0.48 -7.77 -0.39
N VAL A 71 -0.09 -7.41 -1.55
CA VAL A 71 0.44 -6.32 -2.40
C VAL A 71 0.43 -4.98 -1.65
N HIS A 72 -0.66 -4.66 -0.95
CA HIS A 72 -0.76 -3.44 -0.15
C HIS A 72 0.30 -3.40 0.94
N LEU A 73 0.43 -4.47 1.72
CA LEU A 73 1.42 -4.59 2.80
C LEU A 73 2.86 -4.55 2.30
N TYR A 74 3.16 -5.16 1.14
CA TYR A 74 4.46 -5.00 0.49
C TYR A 74 4.71 -3.56 0.04
N GLY A 75 3.66 -2.85 -0.40
CA GLY A 75 3.72 -1.43 -0.71
C GLY A 75 4.12 -0.59 0.49
N ASP A 76 3.47 -0.80 1.63
CA ASP A 76 3.81 -0.14 2.90
C ASP A 76 5.26 -0.43 3.31
N ALA A 77 5.69 -1.69 3.22
CA ALA A 77 7.07 -2.08 3.53
C ALA A 77 8.09 -1.43 2.57
N LEU A 78 7.74 -1.28 1.30
CA LEU A 78 8.57 -0.61 0.29
C LEU A 78 8.64 0.92 0.50
N GLN A 79 7.67 1.54 1.17
CA GLN A 79 7.79 2.95 1.57
C GLN A 79 8.89 3.14 2.63
N ALA A 80 9.11 2.14 3.49
CA ALA A 80 10.19 2.15 4.47
C ALA A 80 11.55 1.83 3.84
N ASP A 81 11.61 0.82 2.96
CA ASP A 81 12.83 0.39 2.26
C ASP A 81 12.58 0.26 0.75
N PRO A 82 12.67 1.37 0.00
CA PRO A 82 12.41 1.39 -1.43
C PRO A 82 13.53 0.73 -2.25
N GLN A 83 14.64 0.32 -1.64
CA GLN A 83 15.78 -0.32 -2.31
C GLN A 83 15.74 -1.85 -2.16
N ASN A 84 14.67 -2.39 -1.57
CA ASN A 84 14.56 -3.81 -1.30
C ASN A 84 14.08 -4.62 -2.52
N CYS A 85 15.03 -5.17 -3.28
CA CYS A 85 14.73 -6.05 -4.43
C CYS A 85 13.91 -7.30 -4.06
N ILE A 86 13.99 -7.79 -2.81
CA ILE A 86 13.23 -8.96 -2.33
C ILE A 86 11.74 -8.63 -2.28
N LEU A 87 11.39 -7.46 -1.75
CA LEU A 87 9.99 -7.04 -1.63
C LEU A 87 9.36 -6.79 -2.99
N TYR A 88 10.06 -6.14 -3.93
CA TYR A 88 9.57 -6.01 -5.31
C TYR A 88 9.36 -7.38 -5.98
N SER A 89 10.29 -8.33 -5.81
CA SER A 89 10.14 -9.68 -6.36
C SER A 89 8.93 -10.40 -5.75
N ASN A 90 8.73 -10.33 -4.44
CA ASN A 90 7.59 -10.94 -3.76
C ASN A 90 6.25 -10.29 -4.16
N ARG A 91 6.22 -8.96 -4.29
CA ARG A 91 5.04 -8.22 -4.74
C ARG A 91 4.69 -8.56 -6.20
N SER A 92 5.70 -8.68 -7.08
CA SER A 92 5.49 -9.15 -8.45
C SER A 92 4.86 -10.55 -8.51
N ALA A 93 5.26 -11.46 -7.61
CA ALA A 93 4.68 -12.80 -7.53
C ALA A 93 3.22 -12.76 -7.07
N ALA A 94 2.87 -11.88 -6.12
CA ALA A 94 1.49 -11.65 -5.70
C ALA A 94 0.65 -11.08 -6.86
N PHE A 95 1.17 -10.10 -7.62
CA PHE A 95 0.50 -9.58 -8.80
C PHE A 95 0.25 -10.63 -9.88
N LEU A 96 1.19 -11.57 -10.09
CA LEU A 96 0.97 -12.70 -10.99
C LEU A 96 -0.19 -13.59 -10.56
N LYS A 97 -0.37 -13.78 -9.25
CA LYS A 97 -1.50 -14.56 -8.71
C LYS A 97 -2.83 -13.82 -8.89
N LEU A 98 -2.82 -12.50 -8.84
CA LEU A 98 -3.98 -11.65 -9.17
C LEU A 98 -4.26 -11.52 -10.68
N GLY A 99 -3.37 -12.05 -11.53
CA GLY A 99 -3.48 -11.91 -12.98
C GLY A 99 -3.09 -10.52 -13.51
N GLN A 100 -2.49 -9.67 -12.67
CA GLN A 100 -2.01 -8.34 -13.03
C GLN A 100 -0.57 -8.41 -13.57
N HIS A 101 -0.44 -8.98 -14.77
CA HIS A 101 0.85 -9.27 -15.40
C HIS A 101 1.69 -8.03 -15.71
N GLN A 102 1.04 -6.91 -16.05
CA GLN A 102 1.73 -5.66 -16.37
C GLN A 102 2.38 -5.05 -15.12
N ALA A 103 1.63 -4.94 -14.03
CA ALA A 103 2.16 -4.45 -12.74
C ALA A 103 3.25 -5.38 -12.19
N ALA A 104 3.09 -6.70 -12.36
CA ALA A 104 4.12 -7.67 -11.99
C ALA A 104 5.42 -7.45 -12.79
N LEU A 105 5.33 -7.03 -14.06
CA LEU A 105 6.49 -6.83 -14.92
C LEU A 105 7.30 -5.63 -14.44
N GLU A 106 6.62 -4.51 -14.20
CA GLU A 106 7.25 -3.29 -13.69
C GLU A 106 8.00 -3.52 -12.38
N ASP A 107 7.41 -4.27 -11.45
CA ASP A 107 8.07 -4.62 -10.18
C ASP A 107 9.26 -5.56 -10.37
N ALA A 108 9.14 -6.56 -11.24
CA ALA A 108 10.23 -7.48 -11.50
C ALA A 108 11.41 -6.80 -12.23
N GLU A 109 11.13 -5.83 -13.10
CA GLU A 109 12.14 -4.99 -13.75
C GLU A 109 12.84 -4.08 -12.73
N LYS A 110 12.08 -3.42 -11.85
CA LYS A 110 12.65 -2.63 -10.75
C LYS A 110 13.55 -3.47 -9.84
N ALA A 111 13.08 -4.65 -9.43
CA ALA A 111 13.89 -5.57 -8.63
C ALA A 111 15.20 -5.94 -9.34
N CYS A 112 15.16 -6.13 -10.66
CA CYS A 112 16.31 -6.53 -11.47
C CYS A 112 17.32 -5.38 -11.59
N GLY A 113 16.81 -4.15 -11.76
CA GLY A 113 17.64 -2.94 -11.75
C GLY A 113 18.33 -2.71 -10.41
N LEU A 114 17.67 -3.02 -9.29
CA LEU A 114 18.24 -2.87 -7.95
C LEU A 114 19.33 -3.92 -7.64
N ASN A 115 19.09 -5.18 -7.98
CA ASN A 115 20.07 -6.24 -7.77
C ASN A 115 20.12 -7.23 -8.94
N PRO A 116 20.89 -6.91 -9.99
CA PRO A 116 21.00 -7.77 -11.17
C PRO A 116 21.75 -9.08 -10.90
N LYS A 117 22.54 -9.14 -9.82
CA LYS A 117 23.31 -10.34 -9.44
C LYS A 117 22.44 -11.38 -8.74
N TRP A 118 21.23 -11.03 -8.28
CA TRP A 118 20.39 -11.96 -7.54
C TRP A 118 19.58 -12.86 -8.49
N PRO A 119 19.88 -14.16 -8.60
CA PRO A 119 19.28 -15.03 -9.61
C PRO A 119 17.76 -15.17 -9.47
N LYS A 120 17.26 -15.06 -8.23
CA LYS A 120 15.83 -15.20 -7.94
C LYS A 120 15.00 -14.11 -8.63
N VAL A 121 15.51 -12.88 -8.71
CA VAL A 121 14.82 -11.78 -9.41
C VAL A 121 14.71 -12.08 -10.89
N ARG A 122 15.80 -12.51 -11.51
CA ARG A 122 15.82 -12.87 -12.93
C ARG A 122 14.84 -14.01 -13.22
N ILE A 123 14.76 -15.01 -12.35
CA ILE A 123 13.77 -16.10 -12.47
C ILE A 123 12.35 -15.54 -12.38
N SER A 124 12.05 -14.68 -11.40
CA SER A 124 10.74 -14.03 -11.27
C SER A 124 10.39 -13.22 -12.53
N LEU A 125 11.30 -12.40 -13.04
CA LEU A 125 11.10 -11.59 -14.25
C LEU A 125 10.79 -12.45 -15.47
N LEU A 126 11.57 -13.51 -15.69
CA LEU A 126 11.32 -14.46 -16.78
C LEU A 126 9.94 -15.14 -16.64
N ALA A 127 9.54 -15.49 -15.42
CA ALA A 127 8.23 -16.07 -15.15
C ALA A 127 7.09 -15.08 -15.43
N VAL A 128 7.29 -13.79 -15.13
CA VAL A 128 6.33 -12.73 -15.45
C VAL A 128 6.21 -12.55 -16.97
N LEU A 129 7.33 -12.41 -17.68
CA LEU A 129 7.36 -12.22 -19.13
C LEU A 129 6.64 -13.36 -19.87
N LYS A 130 6.87 -14.61 -19.45
CA LYS A 130 6.17 -15.78 -20.02
C LYS A 130 4.66 -15.67 -19.87
N ARG A 131 4.17 -15.29 -18.68
CA ARG A 131 2.74 -15.15 -18.41
C ARG A 131 2.13 -13.93 -19.13
N ASN A 132 2.85 -12.82 -19.20
CA ASN A 132 2.41 -11.62 -19.92
C ASN A 132 2.27 -11.91 -21.42
N SER A 133 3.26 -12.58 -22.02
CA SER A 133 3.21 -13.01 -23.43
C SER A 133 2.05 -13.96 -23.71
N ALA A 134 1.79 -14.93 -22.82
CA ALA A 134 0.66 -15.85 -22.96
C ALA A 134 -0.69 -15.12 -22.93
N LYS A 135 -0.87 -14.15 -22.03
CA LYS A 135 -2.07 -13.31 -21.96
C LYS A 135 -2.26 -12.44 -23.19
N ASN A 136 -1.18 -11.86 -23.72
CA ASN A 136 -1.26 -11.05 -24.93
C ASN A 136 -1.64 -11.88 -26.14
N LYS A 137 -1.10 -13.10 -26.29
CA LYS A 137 -1.51 -14.04 -27.34
C LYS A 137 -2.99 -14.44 -27.23
N SER A 138 -3.50 -14.70 -26.03
CA SER A 138 -4.92 -15.04 -25.85
C SER A 138 -5.88 -13.89 -26.19
N LYS A 139 -5.41 -12.63 -26.14
CA LYS A 139 -6.20 -11.46 -26.55
C LYS A 139 -6.21 -11.24 -28.08
N LEU A 140 -5.29 -11.88 -28.81
CA LEU A 140 -5.12 -11.71 -30.25
C LEU A 140 -5.81 -12.79 -31.08
N GLN A 141 -6.49 -13.77 -30.45
CA GLN A 141 -7.28 -14.76 -31.17
C GLN A 141 -8.74 -14.31 -31.25
N PRO A 142 -9.29 -14.08 -32.47
CA PRO A 142 -10.68 -13.66 -32.69
C PRO A 142 -11.68 -14.79 -32.41
#